data_AF-A0A7C5CDD2-F1
#
_entry.id   AF-A0A7C5CDD2-F1
#
_cell.length_a   1.000
_cell.length_b   1.000
_cell.length_c   1.000
_cell.angle_alpha   90.00
_cell.angle_beta   90.00
_cell.angle_gamma   90.00
#
_symmetry.space_group_name_H-M   'P 1'
#
loop_
_entity.id
_entity.type
_entity.pdbx_description
1 polymer ?
#
loop_
_entity_poly.entity_id
_entity_poly.type
_entity_poly.pdbx_seq_one_letter_code
_entity_poly.pdbx_strand_id
1 'polypeptide(L)'
;MKSIFFGIGLAGSIGAAAMGQEAPDFSTYMQSSQALSAIASAVDSAGGCSVPLEFDERRENGQVVLGVHCRGTEDDEISIFVTFMDDGYSLLPLRFDYAG
;
A
#
# COMPACT_ATOMS: atom_id res chain seq x y z
N MET A 1 2.22 0.23 54.15
CA MET A 1 2.18 1.57 53.51
C MET A 1 2.02 1.35 52.01
N LYS A 2 1.13 2.11 51.38
CA LYS A 2 0.57 1.89 50.04
C LYS A 2 1.25 2.88 49.09
N SER A 3 2.12 2.42 48.18
CA SER A 3 2.74 3.29 47.17
C SER A 3 1.84 3.39 45.95
N ILE A 4 1.47 4.62 45.62
CA ILE A 4 0.59 5.03 44.53
C ILE A 4 1.45 5.34 43.30
N PHE A 5 1.08 4.76 42.16
CA PHE A 5 1.52 5.15 40.82
C PHE A 5 0.99 6.55 40.50
N PHE A 6 1.85 7.43 39.97
CA PHE A 6 1.41 8.59 39.18
C PHE A 6 2.32 8.72 37.96
N GLY A 7 1.80 8.24 36.83
CA GLY A 7 2.20 8.72 35.52
C GLY A 7 1.38 9.96 35.16
N ILE A 8 1.98 10.84 34.35
CA ILE A 8 1.49 11.80 33.34
C ILE A 8 2.82 12.34 32.80
N GLY A 9 3.14 12.40 31.53
CA GLY A 9 2.37 12.35 30.30
C GLY A 9 3.31 12.98 29.29
N LEU A 10 4.15 12.15 28.67
CA LEU A 10 4.94 12.60 27.52
C LEU A 10 3.93 12.76 26.39
N ALA A 11 3.40 13.98 26.25
CA ALA A 11 2.84 14.49 25.00
C ALA A 11 3.98 14.55 23.97
N GLY A 12 4.42 13.37 23.53
CA GLY A 12 5.17 13.20 22.32
C GLY A 12 4.23 13.60 21.21
N SER A 13 4.43 14.79 20.68
CA SER A 13 3.99 15.20 19.36
C SER A 13 4.37 14.09 18.38
N ILE A 14 3.44 13.18 18.12
CA ILE A 14 3.55 12.21 17.04
C ILE A 14 3.54 13.09 15.79
N GLY A 15 4.73 13.25 15.22
CA GLY A 15 4.88 13.91 13.94
C GLY A 15 3.97 13.17 12.97
N ALA A 16 2.91 13.85 12.55
CA ALA A 16 2.28 13.56 11.27
C ALA A 16 3.31 13.91 10.20
N ALA A 17 4.29 13.02 10.02
CA ALA A 17 4.96 12.90 8.76
C ALA A 17 3.89 12.43 7.79
N ALA A 18 3.15 13.39 7.23
CA ALA A 18 2.58 13.24 5.91
C ALA A 18 3.78 13.08 4.98
N MET A 19 4.37 11.88 4.99
CA MET A 19 5.24 11.45 3.93
C MET A 19 4.34 11.47 2.71
N GLY A 20 4.50 12.50 1.88
CA GLY A 20 3.98 12.45 0.52
C GLY A 20 4.61 11.23 -0.11
N GLN A 21 3.92 10.09 -0.04
CA GLN A 21 4.24 8.94 -0.86
C GLN A 21 4.01 9.44 -2.28
N GLU A 22 5.12 9.63 -2.97
CA GLU A 22 5.12 9.98 -4.38
C GLU A 22 4.29 8.91 -5.09
N ALA A 23 3.29 9.33 -5.86
CA ALA A 23 2.42 8.39 -6.55
C ALA A 23 3.29 7.45 -7.40
N PRO A 24 2.94 6.15 -7.51
CA PRO A 24 3.74 5.20 -8.27
C PRO A 24 3.98 5.67 -9.71
N ASP A 25 5.21 5.49 -10.20
CA ASP A 25 5.50 5.73 -11.62
C ASP A 25 4.98 4.55 -12.45
N PHE A 26 3.76 4.71 -12.96
CA PHE A 26 3.09 3.69 -13.76
C PHE A 26 3.78 3.36 -15.09
N SER A 27 4.74 4.18 -15.55
CA SER A 27 5.43 3.95 -16.83
C SER A 27 6.22 2.63 -16.86
N THR A 28 6.77 2.22 -15.72
CA THR A 28 7.51 0.96 -15.59
C THR A 28 6.60 -0.26 -15.77
N TYR A 29 5.37 -0.19 -15.26
CA TYR A 29 4.41 -1.28 -15.35
C TYR A 29 3.83 -1.43 -16.76
N MET A 30 3.70 -0.33 -17.50
CA MET A 30 3.19 -0.33 -18.89
C MET A 30 4.06 -1.13 -19.87
N GLN A 31 5.30 -1.43 -19.50
CA GLN A 31 6.22 -2.24 -20.32
C GLN A 31 5.97 -3.75 -20.15
N SER A 32 5.17 -4.17 -19.16
CA SER A 32 4.85 -5.57 -18.88
C SER A 32 3.35 -5.80 -18.91
N SER A 33 2.86 -6.52 -19.92
CA SER A 33 1.44 -6.89 -20.03
C SER A 33 0.96 -7.72 -18.83
N GLN A 34 1.85 -8.52 -18.24
CA GLN A 34 1.59 -9.29 -17.03
C GLN A 34 1.43 -8.36 -15.82
N ALA A 35 2.30 -7.35 -15.69
CA ALA A 35 2.18 -6.37 -14.62
C ALA A 35 0.89 -5.55 -14.74
N LEU A 36 0.55 -5.08 -15.95
CA LEU A 36 -0.70 -4.36 -16.19
C LEU A 36 -1.93 -5.20 -15.85
N SER A 37 -1.94 -6.47 -16.26
CA SER A 37 -3.04 -7.40 -15.97
C SER A 37 -3.18 -7.63 -14.47
N ALA A 38 -2.05 -7.74 -13.77
CA ALA A 38 -2.03 -7.90 -12.33
C ALA A 38 -2.57 -6.67 -11.59
N ILE A 39 -2.15 -5.47 -12.00
CA ILE A 39 -2.67 -4.20 -11.45
C ILE A 39 -4.17 -4.06 -11.72
N ALA A 40 -4.61 -4.33 -12.95
CA ALA A 40 -6.02 -4.26 -13.31
C ALA A 40 -6.86 -5.21 -12.44
N SER A 41 -6.35 -6.42 -12.18
CA SER A 41 -7.01 -7.38 -11.28
C SER A 41 -7.06 -6.87 -9.83
N ALA A 42 -6.01 -6.21 -9.34
CA ALA A 42 -6.00 -5.62 -8.01
C ALA A 42 -6.99 -4.45 -7.90
N VAL A 43 -7.03 -3.57 -8.90
CA VAL A 43 -7.99 -2.45 -8.97
C VAL A 43 -9.43 -2.95 -9.02
N ASP A 44 -9.72 -3.96 -9.84
CA ASP A 44 -11.05 -4.57 -9.92
C ASP A 44 -11.45 -5.23 -8.59
N SER A 45 -10.51 -5.94 -7.95
CA SER A 45 -10.72 -6.58 -6.65
C SER A 45 -10.91 -5.58 -5.51
N ALA A 46 -10.29 -4.40 -5.59
CA ALA A 46 -10.51 -3.32 -4.63
C ALA A 46 -11.93 -2.73 -4.74
N GLY A 47 -12.68 -3.09 -5.81
CA GLY A 47 -14.13 -3.20 -5.85
C GLY A 47 -14.90 -1.93 -5.48
N GLY A 48 -15.56 -1.29 -6.45
CA GLY A 48 -16.66 -0.35 -6.20
C GLY A 48 -16.36 0.79 -5.21
N CYS A 49 -15.09 1.09 -4.97
CA CYS A 49 -14.66 2.06 -3.98
C CYS A 49 -15.40 3.39 -4.20
N SER A 50 -16.14 3.85 -3.19
CA SER A 50 -16.91 5.10 -3.28
C SER A 50 -16.02 6.34 -3.30
N VAL A 51 -14.74 6.17 -2.96
CA VAL A 51 -13.70 7.19 -3.00
C VAL A 51 -12.62 6.80 -4.01
N PRO A 52 -11.80 7.76 -4.48
CA PRO A 52 -10.65 7.44 -5.31
C PRO A 52 -9.72 6.43 -4.62
N LEU A 53 -9.20 5.48 -5.39
CA LEU A 53 -8.17 4.57 -4.89
C LEU A 53 -6.88 5.34 -4.61
N GLU A 54 -6.26 5.01 -3.50
CA GLU A 54 -4.90 5.44 -3.18
C GLU A 54 -3.92 4.35 -3.59
N PHE A 55 -2.75 4.75 -4.06
CA PHE A 55 -1.71 3.82 -4.47
C PHE A 55 -0.41 4.15 -3.75
N ASP A 56 0.29 3.14 -3.29
CA ASP A 56 1.67 3.27 -2.84
C ASP A 56 2.59 2.25 -3.49
N GLU A 57 3.86 2.62 -3.62
CA GLU A 57 4.90 1.74 -4.14
C GLU A 57 6.05 1.67 -3.15
N ARG A 58 6.55 0.46 -2.91
CA ARG A 58 7.76 0.22 -2.12
C ARG A 58 8.69 -0.70 -2.89
N ARG A 59 9.97 -0.35 -2.91
CA ARG A 59 11.01 -1.16 -3.55
C ARG A 59 11.98 -1.66 -2.51
N GLU A 60 12.14 -2.99 -2.41
CA GLU A 60 13.08 -3.60 -1.49
C GLU A 60 13.59 -4.93 -2.05
N ASN A 61 14.90 -5.19 -1.94
CA ASN A 61 15.51 -6.47 -2.27
C ASN A 61 15.17 -7.00 -3.69
N GLY A 62 15.11 -6.13 -4.70
CA GLY A 62 14.78 -6.51 -6.09
C GLY A 62 13.30 -6.83 -6.32
N GLN A 63 12.44 -6.46 -5.37
CA GLN A 63 11.00 -6.57 -5.49
C GLN A 63 10.35 -5.20 -5.44
N VAL A 64 9.23 -5.08 -6.14
CA VAL A 64 8.35 -3.91 -6.12
C VAL A 64 7.03 -4.36 -5.53
N VAL A 65 6.59 -3.70 -4.46
CA VAL A 65 5.27 -3.93 -3.87
C VAL A 65 4.41 -2.72 -4.18
N LEU A 66 3.35 -2.92 -4.96
CA LEU A 66 2.34 -1.92 -5.23
C LEU A 66 1.13 -2.17 -4.33
N GLY A 67 0.81 -1.23 -3.45
CA GLY A 67 -0.43 -1.20 -2.70
C GLY A 67 -1.52 -0.46 -3.47
N VAL A 68 -2.71 -1.04 -3.48
CA VAL A 68 -3.95 -0.45 -3.97
C VAL A 68 -4.91 -0.38 -2.79
N HIS A 69 -5.27 0.82 -2.37
CA HIS A 69 -6.07 1.06 -1.18
C HIS A 69 -7.39 1.71 -1.54
N CYS A 70 -8.49 1.10 -1.12
CA CYS A 70 -9.76 1.76 -0.97
C CYS A 70 -9.92 2.15 0.51
N ARG A 71 -9.83 3.44 0.82
CA ARG A 71 -10.05 3.96 2.18
C ARG A 71 -11.45 4.56 2.29
N GLY A 72 -12.45 3.69 2.33
CA GLY A 72 -13.85 4.06 2.52
C GLY A 72 -14.18 4.45 3.97
N THR A 73 -15.44 4.29 4.37
CA THR A 73 -15.82 4.21 5.79
C THR A 73 -15.24 2.93 6.41
N GLU A 74 -15.06 2.85 7.74
CA GLU A 74 -14.37 1.73 8.44
C GLU A 74 -14.77 0.31 7.99
N ASP A 75 -15.98 0.09 7.48
CA ASP A 75 -16.47 -1.21 6.99
C ASP A 75 -16.07 -1.54 5.53
N ASP A 76 -15.50 -0.60 4.78
CA ASP A 76 -15.14 -0.70 3.35
C ASP A 76 -13.63 -0.47 3.10
N GLU A 77 -12.79 -0.55 4.14
CA GLU A 77 -11.34 -0.46 3.95
C GLU A 77 -10.79 -1.76 3.37
N ILE A 78 -10.33 -1.72 2.12
CA ILE A 78 -9.62 -2.83 1.49
C ILE A 78 -8.29 -2.36 0.93
N SER A 79 -7.24 -3.10 1.25
CA SER A 79 -5.88 -2.91 0.75
C SER A 79 -5.43 -4.18 0.05
N ILE A 80 -5.00 -4.03 -1.19
CA ILE A 80 -4.51 -5.12 -2.01
C ILE A 80 -3.07 -4.82 -2.38
N PHE A 81 -2.18 -5.76 -2.11
CA PHE A 81 -0.77 -5.61 -2.41
C PHE A 81 -0.38 -6.58 -3.51
N VAL A 82 0.20 -6.05 -4.58
CA VAL A 82 0.77 -6.83 -5.66
C VAL A 82 2.28 -6.74 -5.57
N THR A 83 2.93 -7.88 -5.34
CA THR A 83 4.38 -7.97 -5.32
C THR A 83 4.88 -8.42 -6.69
N PHE A 84 5.84 -7.67 -7.24
CA PHE A 84 6.53 -7.96 -8.48
C PHE A 84 8.00 -8.25 -8.21
N MET A 85 8.57 -9.17 -8.98
CA MET A 85 10.02 -9.28 -9.14
C MET A 85 10.47 -8.27 -10.19
N ASP A 86 11.50 -7.51 -9.88
CA ASP A 86 12.21 -6.66 -10.84
C ASP A 86 13.46 -7.40 -11.31
N ASP A 87 13.44 -7.91 -12.54
CA ASP A 87 14.59 -8.57 -13.17
C ASP A 87 15.48 -7.60 -13.96
N GLY A 88 15.19 -6.29 -13.90
CA GLY A 88 15.89 -5.24 -14.64
C GLY A 88 15.36 -5.01 -16.06
N TYR A 89 14.44 -5.84 -16.55
CA TYR A 89 13.84 -5.72 -17.88
C TYR A 89 12.32 -5.66 -17.83
N SER A 90 11.70 -6.34 -16.86
CA SER A 90 10.26 -6.43 -16.72
C SER A 90 9.86 -6.65 -15.26
N LEU A 91 8.64 -6.22 -14.94
CA LEU A 91 8.00 -6.59 -13.68
C LEU A 91 7.20 -7.87 -13.88
N LEU A 92 7.55 -8.89 -13.11
CA LEU A 92 6.88 -10.19 -13.10
C LEU A 92 6.06 -10.33 -11.82
N PRO A 93 4.73 -10.49 -11.88
CA PRO A 93 3.91 -10.62 -10.69
C PRO A 93 4.26 -11.92 -9.95
N LEU A 94 4.55 -11.82 -8.66
CA LEU A 94 4.91 -12.93 -7.79
C LEU A 94 3.78 -13.30 -6.83
N ARG A 95 3.15 -12.30 -6.20
CA ARG A 95 2.20 -12.52 -5.11
C ARG A 95 1.11 -11.45 -5.07
N PHE A 96 -0.08 -11.87 -4.67
CA PHE A 96 -1.20 -11.01 -4.33
C PHE A 96 -1.56 -11.24 -2.87
N ASP A 97 -1.56 -10.17 -2.09
CA ASP A 97 -1.98 -10.17 -0.69
C ASP A 97 -3.17 -9.25 -0.49
N TYR A 98 -4.02 -9.60 0.46
CA TYR A 98 -5.22 -8.85 0.80
C TYR A 98 -5.19 -8.53 2.29
N ALA A 99 -5.48 -7.28 2.63
CA ALA A 99 -5.68 -6.81 4.00
C ALA A 99 -6.95 -5.94 4.03
N GLY A 100 -7.84 -6.24 4.97
CA GLY A 100 -9.08 -5.53 5.26
C GLY A 100 -9.48 -5.83 6.70
#